data_AF-A0AB73G8Z9-F1
#
_entry.id   AF-A0AB73G8Z9-F1
#
_cell.length_a   1.000
_cell.length_b   1.000
_cell.length_c   1.000
_cell.angle_alpha   90.00
_cell.angle_beta   90.00
_cell.angle_gamma   90.00
#
_symmetry.space_group_name_H-M   'P 1'
#
loop_
_entity.id
_entity.type
_entity.pdbx_description
1 polymer ?
#
loop_
_entity_poly.entity_id
_entity_poly.type
_entity_poly.pdbx_seq_one_letter_code
_entity_poly.pdbx_strand_id
1 'polypeptide(L)'
;MEIPPLQHFPAFSMIVDVNSFTALVAQNELGAGVAQFVRDILVGPIAVVEREGGSVIGINGDAIFAILPDAESTFMACVGIAKDLNETCSYLADTDYIASIPAPPSLKIGVEYGILDNSTITTKALGTIPFCIGPATNYAARIIAAGAGNRCHIGPAAYDAGMDAWLSGKTILEVAGKRGEPAYSYYELDLGDTWIEGQRDDGEYYW
;
A
#
# COMPACT_ATOMS: atom_id res chain seq x y z
N MET A 1 -6.33 -13.45 6.96
CA MET A 1 -5.52 -14.38 7.78
C MET A 1 -5.96 -14.12 9.19
N GLU A 2 -6.54 -15.09 9.89
CA GLU A 2 -6.78 -14.86 11.31
C GLU A 2 -5.46 -14.57 12.01
N ILE A 3 -5.41 -13.46 12.76
CA ILE A 3 -4.20 -13.06 13.46
C ILE A 3 -3.87 -14.19 14.45
N PRO A 4 -2.69 -14.81 14.36
CA PRO A 4 -2.36 -15.92 15.23
C PRO A 4 -2.50 -15.51 16.70
N PRO A 5 -3.02 -16.38 17.59
CA PRO A 5 -3.08 -16.13 19.03
C PRO A 5 -1.69 -16.26 19.69
N LEU A 6 -0.65 -15.93 18.93
CA LEU A 6 0.75 -15.92 19.34
C LEU A 6 1.15 -14.48 19.59
N GLN A 7 1.92 -14.25 20.65
CA GLN A 7 2.50 -12.93 20.93
C GLN A 7 3.44 -12.50 19.80
N HIS A 8 4.17 -13.46 19.21
CA HIS A 8 5.07 -13.20 18.10
C HIS A 8 4.77 -14.17 16.96
N PHE A 9 4.64 -13.67 15.74
CA PHE A 9 4.44 -14.50 14.56
C PHE A 9 5.11 -13.90 13.32
N PRO A 10 5.60 -14.73 12.39
CA PRO A 10 6.06 -14.25 11.09
C PRO A 10 4.87 -13.90 10.19
N ALA A 11 4.95 -12.78 9.48
CA ALA A 11 4.02 -12.39 8.44
C ALA A 11 4.66 -11.41 7.45
N PHE A 12 4.01 -11.24 6.30
CA PHE A 12 4.28 -10.12 5.40
C PHE A 12 3.53 -8.89 5.91
N SER A 13 4.25 -7.82 6.21
CA SER A 13 3.68 -6.49 6.45
C SER A 13 3.53 -5.75 5.14
N MET A 14 2.30 -5.37 4.80
CA MET A 14 1.98 -4.56 3.63
C MET A 14 1.43 -3.21 4.08
N ILE A 15 1.97 -2.13 3.54
CA ILE A 15 1.38 -0.78 3.64
C ILE A 15 0.96 -0.37 2.24
N VAL A 16 -0.25 0.15 2.11
CA VAL A 16 -0.76 0.75 0.88
C VAL A 16 -1.08 2.20 1.19
N ASP A 17 -0.63 3.13 0.37
CA ASP A 17 -0.68 4.58 0.63
C ASP A 17 -1.10 5.32 -0.65
N VAL A 18 -1.96 6.32 -0.53
CA VAL A 18 -2.41 7.14 -1.67
C VAL A 18 -1.36 8.21 -1.98
N ASN A 19 -0.89 8.27 -3.22
CA ASN A 19 0.03 9.32 -3.62
C ASN A 19 -0.60 10.71 -3.48
N SER A 20 0.22 11.69 -3.13
CA SER A 20 -0.11 13.13 -3.22
C SER A 20 -1.39 13.55 -2.48
N PHE A 21 -1.81 12.78 -1.47
CA PHE A 21 -3.02 13.04 -0.68
C PHE A 21 -3.05 14.43 -0.02
N THR A 22 -1.88 14.92 0.43
CA THR A 22 -1.77 16.25 1.04
C THR A 22 -2.28 17.36 0.11
N ALA A 23 -2.07 17.25 -1.21
CA ALA A 23 -2.54 18.23 -2.19
C ALA A 23 -4.06 18.18 -2.38
N LEU A 24 -4.64 16.98 -2.37
CA LEU A 24 -6.10 16.74 -2.44
C LEU A 24 -6.82 17.30 -1.21
N VAL A 25 -6.27 17.09 -0.01
CA VAL A 25 -6.85 17.56 1.26
C VAL A 25 -6.77 19.08 1.38
N ALA A 26 -5.69 19.70 0.94
CA ALA A 26 -5.45 21.13 1.10
C ALA A 26 -6.47 22.00 0.36
N GLN A 27 -7.05 21.50 -0.73
CA GLN A 27 -8.06 22.23 -1.50
C GLN A 27 -9.45 22.11 -0.87
N ASN A 28 -9.80 20.97 -0.24
CA ASN A 28 -11.10 20.72 0.40
C ASN A 28 -12.32 21.11 -0.47
N GLU A 29 -12.17 21.07 -1.79
CA GLU A 29 -13.15 21.56 -2.77
C GLU A 29 -13.98 20.43 -3.40
N LEU A 30 -13.73 19.18 -3.01
CA LEU A 30 -14.49 18.03 -3.52
C LEU A 30 -15.93 18.06 -2.99
N GLY A 31 -16.92 18.13 -3.90
CA GLY A 31 -18.34 18.23 -3.56
C GLY A 31 -18.90 17.04 -2.73
N ALA A 32 -18.26 15.86 -2.80
CA ALA A 32 -18.60 14.69 -1.98
C ALA A 32 -17.80 14.61 -0.65
N GLY A 33 -16.82 15.50 -0.45
CA GLY A 33 -15.91 15.51 0.69
C GLY A 33 -14.71 14.57 0.54
N VAL A 34 -13.54 15.04 0.99
CA VAL A 34 -12.26 14.32 0.88
C VAL A 34 -12.29 12.95 1.58
N ALA A 35 -13.02 12.83 2.70
CA ALA A 35 -13.11 11.57 3.43
C ALA A 35 -13.82 10.46 2.64
N GLN A 36 -14.85 10.81 1.86
CA GLN A 36 -15.54 9.83 1.00
C GLN A 36 -14.62 9.38 -0.13
N PHE A 37 -13.87 10.30 -0.73
CA PHE A 37 -12.91 9.98 -1.78
C PHE A 37 -11.85 8.98 -1.32
N VAL A 38 -11.24 9.23 -0.15
CA VAL A 38 -10.25 8.30 0.43
C VAL A 38 -10.86 6.94 0.71
N ARG A 39 -12.07 6.92 1.28
CA ARG A 39 -12.79 5.66 1.53
C ARG A 39 -12.98 4.88 0.23
N ASP A 40 -13.42 5.55 -0.82
CA ASP A 40 -13.75 4.92 -2.10
C ASP A 40 -12.47 4.40 -2.81
N ILE A 41 -11.30 5.01 -2.56
CA ILE A 41 -10.01 4.46 -3.02
C ILE A 41 -9.54 3.29 -2.16
N LEU A 42 -9.69 3.35 -0.83
CA LEU A 42 -9.13 2.33 0.08
C LEU A 42 -10.01 1.09 0.23
N VAL A 43 -11.31 1.15 -0.09
CA VAL A 43 -12.22 0.01 0.06
C VAL A 43 -11.82 -1.18 -0.82
N GLY A 44 -11.34 -0.91 -2.03
CA GLY A 44 -10.87 -1.93 -2.96
C GLY A 44 -9.62 -2.66 -2.47
N PRO A 45 -8.52 -1.96 -2.11
CA PRO A 45 -7.35 -2.55 -1.49
C PRO A 45 -7.66 -3.38 -0.23
N ILE A 46 -8.59 -2.91 0.62
CA ILE A 46 -9.04 -3.67 1.80
C ILE A 46 -9.69 -5.00 1.36
N ALA A 47 -10.65 -4.94 0.44
CA ALA A 47 -11.35 -6.12 -0.05
C ALA A 47 -10.40 -7.11 -0.74
N VAL A 48 -9.42 -6.62 -1.50
CA VAL A 48 -8.38 -7.44 -2.12
C VAL A 48 -7.55 -8.16 -1.07
N VAL A 49 -7.00 -7.44 -0.09
CA VAL A 49 -6.18 -8.04 0.97
C VAL A 49 -6.95 -9.14 1.69
N GLU A 50 -8.20 -8.89 2.07
CA GLU A 50 -9.02 -9.88 2.78
C GLU A 50 -9.37 -11.09 1.90
N ARG A 51 -9.61 -10.87 0.60
CA ARG A 51 -9.87 -11.94 -0.38
C ARG A 51 -8.67 -12.85 -0.56
N GLU A 52 -7.45 -12.29 -0.61
CA GLU A 52 -6.21 -13.08 -0.71
C GLU A 52 -5.77 -13.65 0.65
N GLY A 53 -6.69 -13.73 1.62
CA GLY A 53 -6.42 -14.36 2.90
C GLY A 53 -5.50 -13.55 3.80
N GLY A 54 -5.32 -12.24 3.56
CA GLY A 54 -4.68 -11.28 4.47
C GLY A 54 -5.66 -10.69 5.49
N SER A 55 -5.17 -9.75 6.31
CA SER A 55 -5.98 -9.00 7.27
C SER A 55 -5.54 -7.56 7.34
N VAL A 56 -6.49 -6.62 7.24
CA VAL A 56 -6.22 -5.20 7.43
C VAL A 56 -6.25 -4.88 8.92
N ILE A 57 -5.10 -4.49 9.47
CA ILE A 57 -4.90 -4.24 10.90
C ILE A 57 -5.29 -2.82 11.27
N GLY A 58 -5.10 -1.86 10.35
CA GLY A 58 -5.44 -0.47 10.62
C GLY A 58 -5.51 0.38 9.36
N ILE A 59 -6.24 1.48 9.49
CA ILE A 59 -6.35 2.55 8.51
C ILE A 59 -5.80 3.81 9.17
N ASN A 60 -4.86 4.50 8.53
CA ASN A 60 -4.25 5.72 9.02
C ASN A 60 -4.29 6.80 7.94
N GLY A 61 -5.31 7.66 8.01
CA GLY A 61 -5.55 8.66 6.98
C GLY A 61 -5.87 8.01 5.64
N ASP A 62 -4.97 8.16 4.70
CA ASP A 62 -4.98 7.66 3.32
C ASP A 62 -4.16 6.37 3.13
N ALA A 63 -3.67 5.78 4.21
CA ALA A 63 -2.94 4.53 4.17
C ALA A 63 -3.68 3.40 4.90
N ILE A 64 -3.45 2.17 4.44
CA ILE A 64 -3.80 0.95 5.18
C ILE A 64 -2.54 0.18 5.58
N PHE A 65 -2.60 -0.47 6.73
CA PHE A 65 -1.63 -1.47 7.16
C PHE A 65 -2.31 -2.84 7.19
N ALA A 66 -1.74 -3.78 6.45
CA ALA A 66 -2.21 -5.15 6.32
C ALA A 66 -1.10 -6.16 6.66
N ILE A 67 -1.53 -7.36 7.02
CA ILE A 67 -0.66 -8.53 7.14
C ILE A 67 -1.12 -9.65 6.20
N LEU A 68 -0.19 -10.36 5.59
CA LEU A 68 -0.46 -11.49 4.70
C LEU A 68 0.32 -12.75 5.10
N PRO A 69 -0.25 -13.94 4.84
CA PRO A 69 0.26 -15.20 5.36
C PRO A 69 1.53 -15.70 4.66
N ASP A 70 1.64 -15.46 3.35
CA ASP A 70 2.69 -16.02 2.50
C ASP A 70 2.96 -15.14 1.27
N ALA A 71 4.03 -15.48 0.54
CA ALA A 71 4.51 -14.71 -0.59
C ALA A 71 3.51 -14.71 -1.77
N GLU A 72 2.81 -15.82 -2.01
CA GLU A 72 1.82 -15.93 -3.10
C GLU A 72 0.62 -15.04 -2.83
N SER A 73 0.04 -15.12 -1.63
CA SER A 73 -1.05 -14.25 -1.18
C SER A 73 -0.65 -12.78 -1.26
N THR A 74 0.58 -12.46 -0.86
CA THR A 74 1.14 -11.09 -0.91
C THR A 74 1.27 -10.59 -2.35
N PHE A 75 1.80 -11.40 -3.26
CA PHE A 75 1.88 -11.07 -4.68
C PHE A 75 0.49 -10.87 -5.29
N MET A 76 -0.45 -11.79 -5.03
CA MET A 76 -1.82 -11.71 -5.54
C MET A 76 -2.55 -10.48 -4.99
N ALA A 77 -2.27 -10.07 -3.76
CA ALA A 77 -2.82 -8.84 -3.19
C ALA A 77 -2.27 -7.61 -3.93
N CYS A 78 -0.96 -7.53 -4.20
CA CYS A 78 -0.38 -6.45 -5.00
C CYS A 78 -1.02 -6.36 -6.39
N VAL A 79 -1.19 -7.49 -7.08
CA VAL A 79 -1.86 -7.56 -8.39
C VAL A 79 -3.32 -7.12 -8.31
N GLY A 80 -4.05 -7.60 -7.30
CA GLY A 80 -5.45 -7.27 -7.12
C GLY A 80 -5.66 -5.79 -6.83
N ILE A 81 -4.79 -5.18 -6.02
CA ILE A 81 -4.83 -3.75 -5.70
C ILE A 81 -4.61 -2.91 -6.97
N ALA A 82 -3.62 -3.29 -7.79
CA ALA A 82 -3.34 -2.60 -9.04
C ALA A 82 -4.53 -2.68 -10.01
N LYS A 83 -5.16 -3.85 -10.14
CA LYS A 83 -6.36 -4.03 -10.98
C LYS A 83 -7.55 -3.22 -10.48
N ASP A 84 -7.79 -3.23 -9.17
CA ASP A 84 -8.88 -2.48 -8.54
C ASP A 84 -8.71 -0.96 -8.73
N LEU A 85 -7.48 -0.46 -8.59
CA LEU A 85 -7.17 0.93 -8.90
C LEU A 85 -7.45 1.24 -10.38
N ASN A 86 -7.12 0.33 -11.28
CA ASN A 86 -7.40 0.53 -12.71
C ASN A 86 -8.88 0.60 -13.02
N GLU A 87 -9.68 -0.28 -12.42
CA GLU A 87 -11.13 -0.26 -12.56
C GLU A 87 -11.71 1.04 -11.99
N THR A 88 -11.19 1.50 -10.84
CA THR A 88 -11.59 2.77 -10.23
C THR A 88 -11.29 3.95 -11.13
N CYS A 89 -10.07 4.06 -11.65
CA CYS A 89 -9.70 5.16 -12.54
C CYS A 89 -10.44 5.11 -13.88
N SER A 90 -10.66 3.90 -14.44
CA SER A 90 -11.47 3.72 -15.65
C SER A 90 -12.91 4.19 -15.45
N TYR A 91 -13.51 3.85 -14.29
CA TYR A 91 -14.84 4.32 -13.94
C TYR A 91 -14.89 5.84 -13.78
N LEU A 92 -13.89 6.43 -13.13
CA LEU A 92 -13.81 7.88 -12.92
C LEU A 92 -13.60 8.66 -14.22
N ALA A 93 -12.89 8.09 -15.19
CA ALA A 93 -12.61 8.75 -16.48
C ALA A 93 -13.88 9.19 -17.23
N ASP A 94 -14.98 8.46 -17.07
CA ASP A 94 -16.28 8.77 -17.68
C ASP A 94 -17.18 9.66 -16.82
N THR A 95 -16.65 10.25 -15.75
CA THR A 95 -17.41 11.09 -14.81
C THR A 95 -16.86 12.51 -14.76
N ASP A 96 -17.71 13.49 -14.42
CA ASP A 96 -17.29 14.87 -14.13
C ASP A 96 -16.32 14.95 -12.93
N TYR A 97 -16.18 13.85 -12.17
CA TYR A 97 -15.32 13.75 -11.01
C TYR A 97 -13.84 13.86 -11.37
N ILE A 98 -13.40 13.29 -12.51
CA ILE A 98 -11.99 13.35 -12.94
C ILE A 98 -11.52 14.80 -13.16
N ALA A 99 -12.42 15.67 -13.61
CA ALA A 99 -12.14 17.10 -13.79
C ALA A 99 -12.10 17.88 -12.47
N SER A 100 -12.61 17.29 -11.38
CA SER A 100 -12.66 17.90 -10.05
C SER A 100 -11.48 17.53 -9.15
N ILE A 101 -10.63 16.59 -9.59
CA ILE A 101 -9.43 16.16 -8.87
C ILE A 101 -8.16 16.64 -9.58
N PRO A 102 -7.12 17.06 -8.82
CA PRO A 102 -5.86 17.54 -9.40
C PRO A 102 -5.10 16.47 -10.17
N ALA A 103 -5.30 15.18 -9.85
CA ALA A 103 -4.71 14.03 -10.53
C ALA A 103 -5.62 12.79 -10.31
N PRO A 104 -5.59 11.79 -11.22
CA PRO A 104 -6.26 10.53 -10.97
C PRO A 104 -5.66 9.81 -9.74
N PRO A 105 -6.46 8.96 -9.07
CA PRO A 105 -5.98 8.17 -7.94
C PRO A 105 -4.74 7.34 -8.31
N SER A 106 -3.79 7.29 -7.38
CA SER A 106 -2.63 6.41 -7.49
C SER A 106 -2.17 5.91 -6.14
N LEU A 107 -1.60 4.72 -6.13
CA LEU A 107 -1.25 3.99 -4.90
C LEU A 107 0.22 3.56 -4.91
N LYS A 108 0.86 3.63 -3.75
CA LYS A 108 2.13 2.97 -3.48
C LYS A 108 1.92 1.83 -2.51
N ILE A 109 2.67 0.75 -2.70
CA ILE A 109 2.67 -0.42 -1.83
C ILE A 109 4.08 -0.65 -1.33
N GLY A 110 4.26 -0.81 -0.02
CA GLY A 110 5.50 -1.27 0.60
C GLY A 110 5.27 -2.60 1.29
N VAL A 111 6.12 -3.58 1.01
CA VAL A 111 6.02 -4.94 1.56
C VAL A 111 7.34 -5.35 2.20
N GLU A 112 7.29 -5.89 3.41
CA GLU A 112 8.44 -6.55 4.04
C GLU A 112 7.98 -7.77 4.83
N TYR A 113 8.85 -8.78 4.98
CA TYR A 113 8.59 -9.96 5.78
C TYR A 113 9.37 -9.94 7.10
N GLY A 114 8.72 -10.38 8.18
CA GLY A 114 9.42 -10.56 9.45
C GLY A 114 8.50 -10.89 10.62
N ILE A 115 9.09 -10.93 11.82
CA ILE A 115 8.36 -11.17 13.06
C ILE A 115 7.60 -9.91 13.47
N LEU A 116 6.31 -10.07 13.74
CA LEU A 116 5.44 -9.08 14.35
C LEU A 116 5.13 -9.47 15.80
N ASP A 117 5.18 -8.47 16.68
CA ASP A 117 4.63 -8.52 18.04
C ASP A 117 3.15 -8.13 17.98
N ASN A 118 2.31 -8.91 18.66
CA ASN A 118 0.87 -8.84 18.61
C ASN A 118 0.27 -8.59 19.99
N SER A 119 -0.60 -7.60 20.05
CA SER A 119 -1.39 -7.25 21.22
C SER A 119 -2.75 -6.72 20.79
N THR A 120 -3.52 -6.20 21.74
CA THR A 120 -4.81 -5.55 21.47
C THR A 120 -4.87 -4.19 22.13
N ILE A 121 -5.51 -3.23 21.45
CA ILE A 121 -5.83 -1.92 22.01
C ILE A 121 -7.34 -1.78 22.06
N THR A 122 -7.87 -1.32 23.20
CA THR A 122 -9.30 -1.04 23.35
C THR A 122 -9.54 0.46 23.46
N THR A 123 -10.41 0.98 22.59
CA THR A 123 -10.83 2.38 22.62
C THR A 123 -12.35 2.49 22.57
N LYS A 124 -12.89 3.63 23.00
CA LYS A 124 -14.34 3.88 22.91
C LYS A 124 -14.85 3.93 21.46
N ALA A 125 -14.05 4.43 20.53
CA ALA A 125 -14.46 4.68 19.15
C ALA A 125 -14.33 3.43 18.26
N LEU A 126 -13.26 2.65 18.45
CA LEU A 126 -12.91 1.53 17.58
C LEU A 126 -13.21 0.16 18.21
N GLY A 127 -13.59 0.13 19.49
CA GLY A 127 -13.69 -1.13 20.24
C GLY A 127 -12.32 -1.74 20.52
N THR A 128 -12.27 -3.06 20.59
CA THR A 128 -11.02 -3.83 20.73
C THR A 128 -10.48 -4.17 19.35
N ILE A 129 -9.31 -3.64 19.03
CA ILE A 129 -8.64 -3.86 17.74
C ILE A 129 -7.31 -4.59 17.96
N PRO A 130 -6.87 -5.41 16.98
CA PRO A 130 -5.51 -5.94 16.99
C PRO A 130 -4.48 -4.82 16.86
N PHE A 131 -3.31 -5.03 17.44
CA PHE A 131 -2.18 -4.15 17.35
C PHE A 131 -0.94 -4.97 17.04
N CYS A 132 -0.51 -4.93 15.78
CA CYS A 132 0.66 -5.65 15.30
C CYS A 132 1.78 -4.66 14.96
N ILE A 133 2.98 -4.88 15.48
CA ILE A 133 4.14 -4.02 15.22
C ILE A 133 5.41 -4.87 15.12
N GLY A 134 6.33 -4.48 14.24
CA GLY A 134 7.63 -5.13 14.15
C GLY A 134 8.57 -4.42 13.18
N PRO A 135 9.83 -4.88 13.10
CA PRO A 135 10.81 -4.34 12.15
C PRO A 135 10.30 -4.35 10.71
N ALA A 136 9.57 -5.39 10.30
CA ALA A 136 8.99 -5.50 8.96
C ALA A 136 8.02 -4.35 8.65
N THR A 137 7.11 -4.02 9.58
CA THR A 137 6.19 -2.88 9.41
C THR A 137 6.94 -1.56 9.26
N ASN A 138 8.01 -1.32 10.04
CA ASN A 138 8.81 -0.11 9.89
C ASN A 138 9.59 -0.08 8.57
N TYR A 139 10.12 -1.21 8.12
CA TYR A 139 10.83 -1.31 6.84
C TYR A 139 9.89 -1.06 5.66
N ALA A 140 8.71 -1.70 5.64
CA ALA A 140 7.66 -1.45 4.66
C ALA A 140 7.29 0.04 4.58
N ALA A 141 7.17 0.69 5.75
CA ALA A 141 6.89 2.13 5.86
C ALA A 141 8.04 3.03 5.36
N ARG A 142 9.27 2.51 5.26
CA ARG A 142 10.41 3.27 4.71
C ARG A 142 10.50 3.12 3.21
N ILE A 143 10.35 1.89 2.70
CA ILE A 143 10.44 1.66 1.24
C ILE A 143 9.24 2.19 0.48
N ILE A 144 8.06 2.30 1.09
CA ILE A 144 6.89 2.93 0.44
C ILE A 144 7.10 4.43 0.14
N ALA A 145 8.02 5.08 0.87
CA ALA A 145 8.39 6.47 0.63
C ALA A 145 9.29 6.65 -0.60
N ALA A 146 9.80 5.56 -1.18
CA ALA A 146 10.53 5.60 -2.44
C ALA A 146 9.57 5.93 -3.60
N GLY A 147 10.07 6.68 -4.58
CA GLY A 147 9.35 6.94 -5.83
C GLY A 147 8.02 7.71 -5.71
N ALA A 148 7.43 7.94 -6.87
CA ALA A 148 6.08 8.47 -7.05
C ALA A 148 5.31 7.52 -7.97
N GLY A 149 3.99 7.52 -7.83
CA GLY A 149 3.12 6.79 -8.73
C GLY A 149 2.70 5.39 -8.31
N ASN A 150 2.28 4.62 -9.29
CA ASN A 150 1.75 3.28 -9.12
C ASN A 150 2.89 2.28 -8.97
N ARG A 151 3.30 2.01 -7.73
CA ARG A 151 4.51 1.21 -7.43
C ARG A 151 4.26 0.19 -6.34
N CYS A 152 4.97 -0.93 -6.43
CA CYS A 152 5.04 -1.93 -5.38
C CYS A 152 6.51 -2.22 -5.03
N HIS A 153 6.92 -1.83 -3.83
CA HIS A 153 8.26 -2.00 -3.32
C HIS A 153 8.33 -3.19 -2.36
N ILE A 154 9.27 -4.08 -2.61
CA ILE A 154 9.50 -5.31 -1.86
C ILE A 154 10.82 -5.19 -1.12
N GLY A 155 10.80 -5.36 0.20
CA GLY A 155 12.00 -5.39 1.03
C GLY A 155 12.79 -6.70 0.87
N PRO A 156 14.07 -6.72 1.29
CA PRO A 156 14.94 -7.88 1.13
C PRO A 156 14.47 -9.13 1.87
N ALA A 157 13.84 -9.01 3.04
CA ALA A 157 13.36 -10.20 3.74
C ALA A 157 12.11 -10.78 3.06
N ALA A 158 11.24 -9.95 2.47
CA ALA A 158 10.12 -10.39 1.64
C ALA A 158 10.60 -11.05 0.35
N TYR A 159 11.65 -10.50 -0.29
CA TYR A 159 12.33 -11.13 -1.42
C TYR A 159 12.80 -12.54 -1.05
N ASP A 160 13.59 -12.67 0.02
CA ASP A 160 14.15 -13.94 0.49
C ASP A 160 13.07 -14.91 1.00
N ALA A 161 11.90 -14.40 1.40
CA ALA A 161 10.75 -15.19 1.82
C ALA A 161 9.88 -15.71 0.66
N GLY A 162 10.33 -15.55 -0.59
CA GLY A 162 9.74 -16.18 -1.77
C GLY A 162 9.05 -15.22 -2.75
N MET A 163 9.09 -13.90 -2.50
CA MET A 163 8.57 -12.93 -3.49
C MET A 163 9.49 -12.76 -4.70
N ASP A 164 10.72 -13.25 -4.63
CA ASP A 164 11.67 -13.27 -5.75
C ASP A 164 11.14 -14.01 -6.98
N ALA A 165 10.21 -14.97 -6.79
CA ALA A 165 9.56 -15.71 -7.87
C ALA A 165 8.83 -14.82 -8.90
N TRP A 166 8.44 -13.59 -8.52
CA TRP A 166 7.71 -12.66 -9.38
C TRP A 166 8.49 -11.39 -9.75
N LEU A 167 9.76 -11.30 -9.36
CA LEU A 167 10.60 -10.14 -9.68
C LEU A 167 11.43 -10.45 -10.92
N SER A 168 11.12 -9.79 -12.05
CA SER A 168 11.91 -9.90 -13.27
C SER A 168 13.20 -9.09 -13.15
N GLY A 169 14.22 -9.69 -12.52
CA GLY A 169 15.56 -9.11 -12.42
C GLY A 169 15.94 -8.67 -11.00
N LYS A 170 17.25 -8.58 -10.76
CA LYS A 170 17.85 -8.34 -9.43
C LYS A 170 18.32 -6.90 -9.25
N THR A 171 17.58 -5.93 -9.79
CA THR A 171 17.97 -4.53 -9.60
C THR A 171 17.57 -4.11 -8.20
N ILE A 172 18.57 -4.07 -7.31
CA ILE A 172 18.40 -3.52 -5.97
C ILE A 172 18.40 -2.00 -6.09
N LEU A 173 17.32 -1.38 -5.62
CA LEU A 173 17.15 0.05 -5.50
C LEU A 173 17.34 0.48 -4.04
N GLU A 174 17.54 1.77 -3.80
CA GLU A 174 17.73 2.31 -2.45
C GLU A 174 16.90 3.57 -2.23
N VAL A 175 16.40 3.74 -0.99
CA VAL A 175 15.77 4.96 -0.52
C VAL A 175 16.45 5.43 0.76
N ALA A 176 16.66 6.73 0.90
CA ALA A 176 17.25 7.29 2.10
C ALA A 176 16.31 7.09 3.31
N GLY A 177 16.87 6.60 4.42
CA GLY A 177 16.17 6.56 5.70
C GLY A 177 15.93 7.95 6.29
N LYS A 178 15.23 8.00 7.43
CA LYS A 178 15.11 9.24 8.21
C LYS A 178 16.45 9.60 8.86
N ARG A 179 16.54 10.81 9.41
CA ARG A 179 17.75 11.28 10.11
C ARG A 179 18.19 10.27 11.19
N GLY A 180 19.37 9.69 11.01
CA GLY A 180 19.94 8.69 11.92
C GLY A 180 19.68 7.24 11.53
N GLU A 181 18.97 6.99 10.44
CA GLU A 181 18.73 5.66 9.86
C GLU A 181 19.64 5.44 8.63
N PRO A 182 19.95 4.17 8.27
CA PRO A 182 20.64 3.85 7.04
C PRO A 182 19.72 4.05 5.81
N ALA A 183 20.29 3.92 4.62
CA ALA A 183 19.48 3.68 3.42
C ALA A 183 18.80 2.30 3.50
N TYR A 184 17.63 2.19 2.87
CA TYR A 184 16.84 0.98 2.79
C TYR A 184 16.87 0.46 1.36
N SER A 185 17.26 -0.79 1.19
CA SER A 185 17.25 -1.46 -0.10
C SER A 185 15.87 -2.01 -0.40
N TYR A 186 15.45 -2.00 -1.65
CA TYR A 186 14.19 -2.59 -2.08
C TYR A 186 14.27 -3.08 -3.53
N TYR A 187 13.30 -3.88 -3.90
CA TYR A 187 13.04 -4.33 -5.26
C TYR A 187 11.70 -3.74 -5.71
N GLU A 188 11.55 -3.50 -7.00
CA GLU A 188 10.28 -3.08 -7.59
C GLU A 188 9.58 -4.27 -8.21
N LEU A 189 8.35 -4.55 -7.77
CA LEU A 189 7.49 -5.55 -8.38
C LEU A 189 6.82 -4.95 -9.61
N ASP A 190 7.35 -5.30 -10.78
CA ASP A 190 6.80 -4.93 -12.07
C ASP A 190 5.51 -5.73 -12.33
N LEU A 191 4.38 -5.04 -12.32
CA LEU A 191 3.07 -5.60 -12.65
C LEU A 191 2.70 -5.38 -14.12
N GLY A 192 3.65 -4.95 -14.95
CA GLY A 192 3.49 -4.64 -16.36
C GLY A 192 2.36 -3.64 -16.60
N ASP A 193 1.54 -3.92 -17.61
CA ASP A 193 0.39 -3.10 -18.00
C ASP A 193 -0.72 -3.01 -16.92
N THR A 194 -0.56 -3.68 -15.78
CA THR A 194 -1.49 -3.53 -14.64
C THR A 194 -1.24 -2.22 -13.89
N TRP A 195 -0.04 -1.65 -13.94
CA TRP A 195 0.15 -0.26 -13.48
C TRP A 195 0.11 0.65 -14.69
N ILE A 196 -0.95 1.45 -14.79
CA ILE A 196 -1.08 2.42 -15.87
C ILE A 196 -0.50 3.74 -15.38
N GLU A 197 0.40 4.31 -16.20
CA GLU A 197 1.13 5.54 -15.98
C GLU A 197 0.97 6.42 -17.23
N GLY A 198 0.18 7.50 -17.20
CA GLY A 198 0.12 8.46 -18.31
C GLY A 198 1.20 9.56 -18.21
N GLN A 199 0.99 10.77 -18.74
CA GLN A 199 2.02 11.85 -18.72
C GLN A 199 1.49 13.30 -18.49
N ARG A 200 1.93 14.05 -17.44
CA ARG A 200 1.50 15.45 -17.13
C ARG A 200 2.54 16.44 -17.60
N ASP A 201 2.09 17.68 -17.82
CA ASP A 201 2.90 18.84 -18.22
C ASP A 201 3.71 19.49 -17.08
N ASP A 202 3.53 19.04 -15.82
CA ASP A 202 4.45 19.32 -14.68
C ASP A 202 5.51 18.22 -14.47
N GLY A 203 5.39 17.09 -15.19
CA GLY A 203 6.36 16.00 -15.23
C GLY A 203 5.97 14.67 -14.58
N GLU A 204 4.84 14.54 -13.86
CA GLU A 204 4.34 13.24 -13.32
C GLU A 204 3.04 12.80 -13.99
N TYR A 205 2.42 11.64 -13.75
CA TYR A 205 1.01 11.29 -14.13
C TYR A 205 0.75 9.87 -13.66
N TYR A 206 -0.43 9.56 -13.13
CA TYR A 206 -0.72 8.21 -12.67
C TYR A 206 -2.19 7.86 -12.90
N TRP A 207 -2.41 6.64 -13.38
CA TRP A 207 -3.22 6.29 -14.57
C TRP A 207 -2.68 6.79 -15.89
#